data_AF-A0A935R1R7-F1
#
_entry.id   AF-A0A935R1R7-F1
#
_cell.length_a   1.000
_cell.length_b   1.000
_cell.length_c   1.000
_cell.angle_alpha   90.00
_cell.angle_beta   90.00
_cell.angle_gamma   90.00
#
_symmetry.space_group_name_H-M   'P 1'
#
loop_
_entity.id
_entity.type
_entity.pdbx_description
1 polymer ?
#
loop_
_entity_poly.entity_id
_entity_poly.type
_entity_poly.pdbx_seq_one_letter_code
_entity_poly.pdbx_strand_id
1 'polypeptide(L)' 'MTVQAERQDSPPRFTRFTYRLELVTDEPPRRLALLQRNIEKFGTVSGTLGLAAEVVGELVAVEAMNV' A
#
# COMPACT_ATOMS: atom_id res chain seq x y z
N MET A 1 -1.29 9.73 2.79
CA MET A 1 -1.11 8.61 1.83
C MET A 1 -0.23 9.03 0.67
N THR A 2 0.77 8.21 0.34
CA THR A 2 1.68 8.41 -0.80
C THR A 2 1.78 7.14 -1.63
N VAL A 3 1.98 7.30 -2.94
CA VAL A 3 2.24 6.20 -3.88
C VAL A 3 3.39 6.63 -4.80
N GLN A 4 4.35 5.74 -5.00
CA GLN A 4 5.46 5.89 -5.93
C GLN A 4 5.47 4.71 -6.90
N ALA A 5 5.87 4.96 -8.13
CA ALA A 5 5.95 3.95 -9.17
C ALA A 5 7.31 4.02 -9.85
N GLU A 6 7.93 2.87 -10.02
CA GLU A 6 9.12 2.67 -10.82
C GLU A 6 8.72 2.15 -12.20
N ARG A 7 9.34 2.71 -13.23
CA ARG A 7 9.11 2.36 -14.63
C ARG A 7 10.44 2.01 -15.28
N GLN A 8 10.43 0.98 -16.12
CA GLN A 8 11.46 0.74 -17.12
C GLN A 8 11.05 1.31 -18.47
N ASP A 9 12.03 1.68 -19.30
CA ASP A 9 11.76 2.32 -20.59
C ASP A 9 11.61 1.35 -21.77
N SER A 10 12.29 0.19 -21.76
CA SER A 10 12.25 -0.74 -22.90
C SER A 10 12.25 -2.23 -22.48
N PRO A 11 11.22 -3.02 -22.84
CA PRO A 11 9.91 -2.51 -23.27
C PRO A 11 9.30 -1.64 -22.15
N PRO A 12 8.51 -0.60 -22.48
CA PRO A 12 8.00 0.32 -21.48
C PRO A 12 6.96 -0.37 -20.59
N ARG A 13 7.21 -0.40 -19.27
CA ARG A 13 6.28 -0.94 -18.27
C ARG A 13 6.63 -0.45 -16.87
N PHE A 14 5.65 -0.49 -15.97
CA PHE A 14 5.91 -0.38 -14.53
C PHE A 14 6.59 -1.65 -14.03
N THR A 15 7.55 -1.48 -13.13
CA THR A 15 8.29 -2.59 -12.50
C THR A 15 7.93 -2.75 -11.04
N ARG A 16 7.64 -1.64 -10.35
CA ARG A 16 7.30 -1.64 -8.93
C ARG A 16 6.39 -0.47 -8.56
N PHE A 17 5.51 -0.71 -7.59
CA PHE A 17 4.75 0.30 -6.88
C PHE A 17 5.05 0.19 -5.38
N THR A 18 5.28 1.34 -4.75
CA THR A 18 5.47 1.47 -3.30
C THR A 18 4.43 2.42 -2.74
N TYR A 19 3.71 2.01 -1.69
CA TYR A 19 2.71 2.88 -1.06
C TYR A 19 2.85 2.94 0.46
N ARG A 20 2.44 4.07 1.03
CA ARG A 20 2.29 4.26 2.48
C ARG A 20 0.87 4.72 2.79
N LEU A 21 0.17 3.92 3.59
CA LEU A 21 -1.18 4.19 4.04
C LEU A 21 -1.14 4.62 5.50
N GLU A 22 -1.62 5.83 5.75
CA GLU A 22 -1.68 6.43 7.09
C GLU A 22 -3.11 6.36 7.58
N LEU A 23 -3.32 5.77 8.73
CA LEU A 23 -4.64 5.55 9.31
C LEU A 23 -4.73 6.23 10.66
N VAL A 24 -5.67 7.15 10.81
CA VAL A 24 -6.04 7.68 12.13
C VAL A 24 -6.94 6.66 12.81
N THR A 25 -6.45 6.01 13.86
CA THR A 25 -7.19 4.99 14.62
C THR A 25 -6.55 4.74 15.98
N ASP A 26 -7.36 4.31 16.94
CA ASP A 26 -6.99 3.82 18.26
C ASP A 26 -6.94 2.28 18.34
N GLU A 27 -7.17 1.58 17.22
CA GLU A 27 -7.17 0.14 17.16
C GLU A 27 -5.77 -0.45 17.48
N PRO A 28 -5.71 -1.61 18.17
CA PRO A 28 -4.46 -2.21 18.58
C PRO A 28 -3.64 -2.71 17.39
N PRO A 29 -2.30 -2.88 17.53
CA PRO A 29 -1.40 -3.31 16.44
C PRO A 29 -1.85 -4.58 15.70
N ARG A 30 -2.49 -5.52 16.40
CA ARG A 30 -3.04 -6.75 15.79
C ARG A 30 -4.08 -6.48 14.71
N ARG A 31 -4.88 -5.42 14.84
CA ARG A 31 -5.94 -5.02 13.89
C ARG A 31 -5.33 -4.33 12.68
N LEU A 32 -4.29 -3.51 12.89
CA LEU A 32 -3.50 -2.93 11.80
C LEU A 32 -2.82 -4.02 10.97
N ALA A 33 -2.18 -4.99 11.62
CA ALA A 33 -1.56 -6.12 10.94
C ALA A 33 -2.58 -6.97 10.17
N LEU A 34 -3.78 -7.18 10.73
CA LEU A 34 -4.87 -7.85 10.02
C LEU A 34 -5.33 -7.06 8.79
N LEU A 35 -5.49 -5.75 8.91
CA LEU A 35 -5.88 -4.89 7.79
C LEU A 35 -4.82 -4.90 6.70
N GLN A 36 -3.54 -4.79 7.06
CA GLN A 36 -2.44 -4.89 6.10
C GLN A 36 -2.48 -6.22 5.33
N ARG A 37 -2.62 -7.36 6.03
CA ARG A 37 -2.78 -8.67 5.39
C ARG A 37 -4.02 -8.74 4.49
N ASN A 38 -5.12 -8.10 4.89
CA ASN A 38 -6.33 -8.08 4.07
C ASN A 38 -6.15 -7.26 2.80
N ILE A 39 -5.42 -6.13 2.85
CA ILE A 39 -5.10 -5.32 1.67
C ILE A 39 -4.18 -6.11 0.72
N GLU A 40 -3.17 -6.79 1.26
CA GLU A 40 -2.25 -7.63 0.50
C GLU A 40 -2.96 -8.81 -0.17
N LYS A 41 -3.92 -9.43 0.52
CA LYS A 41 -4.59 -10.64 0.03
C LYS A 41 -5.84 -10.38 -0.81
N PHE A 42 -6.61 -9.36 -0.48
CA PHE A 42 -7.95 -9.13 -1.02
C PHE A 42 -8.10 -7.76 -1.72
N GLY A 43 -7.07 -6.92 -1.70
CA GLY A 43 -7.12 -5.62 -2.37
C GLY A 43 -7.26 -5.77 -3.89
N THR A 44 -8.32 -5.23 -4.46
CA THR A 44 -8.60 -5.36 -5.90
C THR A 44 -7.59 -4.61 -6.75
N VAL A 45 -7.27 -3.36 -6.37
CA VAL A 45 -6.32 -2.52 -7.11
C VAL A 45 -4.90 -3.05 -6.96
N SER A 46 -4.46 -3.33 -5.73
CA SER A 46 -3.14 -3.92 -5.46
C SER A 46 -2.99 -5.29 -6.14
N GLY A 47 -4.01 -6.14 -6.07
CA GLY A 47 -4.03 -7.44 -6.74
C GLY A 47 -3.95 -7.34 -8.25
N THR A 48 -4.68 -6.40 -8.86
CA THR A 48 -4.65 -6.17 -10.32
C THR A 48 -3.28 -5.64 -10.78
N LEU A 49 -2.70 -4.69 -10.05
CA LEU A 49 -1.35 -4.19 -10.33
C LEU A 49 -0.29 -5.29 -10.12
N GLY A 50 -0.48 -6.14 -9.12
CA GLY A 50 0.36 -7.30 -8.81
C GLY A 50 0.47 -8.32 -9.95
N LEU A 51 -0.45 -8.31 -10.91
CA LEU A 51 -0.35 -9.12 -12.13
C LEU A 51 0.75 -8.63 -13.09
N ALA A 52 1.14 -7.36 -12.98
CA ALA A 52 2.03 -6.70 -13.94
C ALA A 52 3.33 -6.16 -13.32
N ALA A 53 3.32 -5.81 -12.04
CA ALA A 53 4.44 -5.20 -11.34
C ALA A 53 4.46 -5.62 -9.87
N GLU A 54 5.61 -5.51 -9.22
CA GLU A 54 5.68 -5.70 -7.77
C GLU A 54 4.89 -4.59 -7.05
N VAL A 55 4.10 -4.95 -6.04
CA VAL A 55 3.36 -3.99 -5.23
C VAL A 55 3.72 -4.21 -3.77
N VAL A 56 4.36 -3.22 -3.17
CA VAL A 56 4.76 -3.26 -1.76
C VAL A 56 4.15 -2.06 -1.06
N GLY A 57 3.68 -2.25 0.16
CA GLY A 57 3.32 -1.10 0.96
C GLY A 57 3.26 -1.41 2.44
N GLU A 58 3.10 -0.33 3.18
CA GLU A 58 3.01 -0.35 4.62
C GLU A 58 1.77 0.41 5.08
N LEU A 59 1.21 -0.06 6.19
CA LEU A 59 0.15 0.62 6.90
C LEU A 59 0.68 1.09 8.25
N VAL A 60 0.54 2.38 8.51
CA VAL A 60 0.95 3.01 9.77
C VAL A 60 -0.23 3.72 10.42
N ALA A 61 -0.36 3.56 11.73
CA ALA A 61 -1.26 4.41 12.50
C ALA A 61 -0.60 5.78 12.69
N VAL A 62 -1.39 6.84 12.55
CA VAL A 62 -0.96 8.22 12.78
C VAL A 62 -1.92 8.91 13.72
N GLU A 63 -1.43 9.89 14.46
CA GLU A 63 -2.30 10.77 15.24
C GLU A 63 -3.12 11.67 14.31
N ALA A 64 -4.32 12.03 14.74
CA ALA A 64 -5.09 13.04 14.04
C ALA A 64 -4.32 14.36 14.08
N MET A 65 -3.99 14.92 12.90
CA MET A 65 -3.49 16.29 12.85
C MET A 65 -4.64 17.23 13.25
N ASN A 66 -4.51 17.89 14.40
CA ASN A 66 -5.35 19.03 14.73
C ASN A 66 -5.01 20.17 13.76
N VAL A 67 -5.90 20.42 12.80
CA VAL A 67 -5.91 21.64 11.97
C VAL A 67 -6.66 22.72 12.71
#